data_AF-A0AAN4ZHY8-F1
#
_entry.id   AF-A0AAN4ZHY8-F1
#
_cell.length_a   1.000
_cell.length_b   1.000
_cell.length_c   1.000
_cell.angle_alpha   90.00
_cell.angle_beta   90.00
_cell.angle_gamma   90.00
#
_symmetry.space_group_name_H-M   'P 1'
#
loop_
_entity.id
_entity.type
_entity.pdbx_description
1 polymer ?
#
loop_
_entity_poly.entity_id
_entity_poly.type
_entity_poly.pdbx_seq_one_letter_code
_entity_poly.pdbx_strand_id
1 'polypeptide(L)'
;MATGQHFPIADMTAEERHQLRTMRKRKADLMNEIEAIQGELQSVEGELMNIYYVDESSKERATILSSGRKKFNQDPDEGLNYLVERGILERTPQSIAEFLYKVGGLSKQMIGEYIGSNDPFNLQVLEAYVKLHDISNLFLVDALRMFLWSFRLPGESQKIERLMAKFADHFHSSSSSVDGHAFDSPDTAHVLSYSCIMLNTLLHNPAVKDKPTLERFIAMNKESVQQNGVSVETIAQIYDSIAKQPFKLPDEESSRSHEPFIDSTREGWLYKQSSNQAFVVGPLMWKRRWFILSEGCLYYFDSSVDRAPKGIIPLKNVGVRRVEAPARPHMLEIYALSPEDKIKACKTDQLGGRVSEGRHSNYRMCAASQDDLIGWIEAIAAQCQNQRV
;
A
#
# COMPACT_ATOMS: atom_id res chain seq x y z
N MET A 1 -2.98 -52.83 -8.25
CA MET A 1 -3.68 -54.12 -8.34
C MET A 1 -5.03 -53.99 -7.66
N ALA A 2 -6.11 -53.97 -8.45
CA ALA A 2 -7.46 -54.40 -8.07
C ALA A 2 -8.17 -54.63 -9.42
N THR A 3 -8.32 -55.89 -9.77
CA THR A 3 -8.88 -56.38 -11.03
C THR A 3 -10.36 -56.02 -11.09
N GLY A 4 -10.78 -55.33 -12.15
CA GLY A 4 -12.20 -55.08 -12.41
C GLY A 4 -12.91 -56.40 -12.66
N GLN A 5 -13.66 -56.89 -11.67
CA GLN A 5 -14.55 -58.03 -11.84
C GLN A 5 -15.61 -57.67 -12.89
N HIS A 6 -15.50 -58.31 -14.05
CA HIS A 6 -16.50 -58.24 -15.11
C HIS A 6 -17.70 -59.09 -14.67
N PHE A 7 -18.70 -58.47 -14.05
CA PHE A 7 -19.97 -59.14 -13.76
C PHE A 7 -20.71 -59.40 -15.09
N PRO A 8 -20.98 -60.68 -15.46
CA PRO A 8 -21.68 -60.99 -16.69
C PRO A 8 -23.12 -60.48 -16.61
N ILE A 9 -23.51 -59.57 -17.51
CA ILE A 9 -24.88 -59.02 -17.59
C ILE A 9 -25.95 -60.13 -17.79
N ALA A 10 -25.51 -61.30 -18.26
CA ALA A 10 -26.36 -62.48 -18.49
C ALA A 10 -27.00 -63.03 -17.20
N ASP A 11 -26.35 -62.86 -16.04
CA ASP A 11 -26.79 -63.44 -14.76
C ASP A 11 -27.73 -62.52 -13.96
N MET A 12 -28.03 -61.33 -14.49
CA MET A 12 -28.90 -60.36 -13.82
C MET A 12 -30.37 -60.73 -13.97
N THR A 13 -31.15 -60.60 -12.90
CA THR A 13 -32.61 -60.72 -12.93
C THR A 13 -33.23 -59.60 -13.80
N ALA A 14 -34.48 -59.79 -14.24
CA ALA A 14 -35.18 -58.78 -15.05
C ALA A 14 -35.28 -57.43 -14.32
N GLU A 15 -35.47 -57.46 -13.01
CA GLU A 15 -35.56 -56.27 -12.14
C GLU A 15 -34.20 -55.55 -12.06
N GLU A 16 -33.10 -56.29 -11.83
CA GLU A 16 -31.76 -55.69 -11.79
C GLU A 16 -31.36 -55.10 -13.14
N ARG A 17 -31.75 -55.73 -14.26
CA ARG A 17 -31.53 -55.17 -15.60
C ARG A 17 -32.33 -53.89 -15.82
N HIS A 18 -33.55 -53.81 -15.29
CA HIS A 18 -34.37 -52.61 -15.34
C HIS A 18 -33.73 -51.48 -14.52
N GLN A 19 -33.33 -51.75 -13.27
CA GLN A 19 -32.65 -50.80 -12.40
C GLN A 19 -31.33 -50.31 -13.01
N LEU A 20 -30.53 -51.19 -13.61
CA LEU A 20 -29.29 -50.82 -14.29
C LEU A 20 -29.55 -49.89 -15.50
N ARG A 21 -30.61 -50.13 -16.28
CA ARG A 21 -31.00 -49.24 -17.39
C ARG A 21 -31.42 -47.87 -16.86
N THR A 22 -32.20 -47.83 -15.79
CA THR A 22 -32.64 -46.58 -15.15
C THR A 22 -31.47 -45.79 -14.58
N MET A 23 -30.52 -46.46 -13.92
CA MET A 23 -29.29 -45.83 -13.41
C MET A 23 -28.41 -45.29 -14.55
N ARG A 24 -28.26 -46.04 -15.66
CA ARG A 24 -27.50 -45.58 -16.84
C ARG A 24 -28.15 -44.37 -17.50
N LYS A 25 -29.48 -44.36 -17.62
CA LYS A 25 -30.23 -43.22 -18.15
C LYS A 25 -30.05 -41.99 -17.27
N ARG A 26 -30.26 -42.13 -15.95
CA ARG A 26 -30.06 -41.04 -14.99
C ARG A 26 -28.62 -40.52 -14.97
N LYS A 27 -27.63 -41.40 -15.14
CA LYS A 27 -26.24 -41.00 -15.29
C LYS A 27 -26.02 -40.17 -16.56
N ALA A 28 -26.61 -40.55 -17.68
CA ALA A 28 -26.51 -39.80 -18.93
C ALA A 28 -27.18 -38.41 -18.81
N ASP A 29 -28.36 -38.35 -18.19
CA ASP A 29 -29.08 -37.10 -17.95
C ASP A 29 -28.26 -36.14 -17.06
N LEU A 30 -27.67 -36.65 -15.97
CA LEU A 30 -26.79 -35.86 -15.10
C LEU A 30 -25.51 -35.38 -15.80
N MET A 31 -24.93 -36.18 -16.71
CA MET A 31 -23.76 -35.75 -17.47
C MET A 31 -24.08 -34.60 -18.43
N ASN A 32 -25.25 -34.63 -19.07
CA ASN A 32 -25.71 -33.55 -19.93
C ASN A 32 -25.99 -32.27 -19.12
N GLU A 33 -26.55 -32.40 -17.92
CA GLU A 33 -26.80 -31.27 -17.01
C GLU A 33 -25.49 -30.64 -16.52
N ILE A 34 -24.49 -31.46 -16.19
CA ILE A 34 -23.13 -30.99 -15.86
C ILE A 34 -22.51 -30.21 -17.03
N GLU A 35 -22.64 -30.72 -18.26
CA GLU A 35 -22.10 -30.06 -19.46
C GLU A 35 -22.79 -28.72 -19.73
N ALA A 36 -24.11 -28.63 -19.54
CA ALA A 36 -24.86 -27.38 -19.63
C ALA A 36 -24.40 -26.35 -18.58
N ILE A 37 -24.28 -26.76 -17.32
CA ILE A 37 -23.80 -25.89 -16.23
C ILE A 37 -22.36 -25.43 -16.48
N GLN A 38 -21.51 -26.27 -17.05
CA GLN A 38 -20.15 -25.89 -17.45
C GLN A 38 -20.14 -24.83 -18.55
N GLY A 39 -21.05 -24.91 -19.53
CA GLY A 39 -21.23 -23.89 -20.56
C GLY A 39 -21.69 -22.55 -19.99
N GLU A 40 -22.67 -22.55 -19.09
CA GLU A 40 -23.14 -21.33 -18.41
C GLU A 40 -22.04 -20.69 -17.57
N LEU A 41 -21.26 -21.49 -16.82
CA LEU A 41 -20.10 -21.01 -16.06
C LEU A 41 -19.06 -20.35 -16.96
N GLN A 42 -18.76 -20.92 -18.14
CA GLN A 42 -17.83 -20.31 -19.10
C GLN A 42 -18.36 -18.98 -19.65
N SER A 43 -19.66 -18.88 -19.93
CA SER A 43 -20.28 -17.64 -20.40
C SER A 43 -20.20 -16.54 -19.33
N VAL A 44 -20.56 -16.86 -18.09
CA VAL A 44 -20.48 -15.95 -16.95
C VAL A 44 -19.04 -15.55 -16.67
N GLU A 45 -18.07 -16.47 -16.79
CA GLU A 45 -16.64 -16.14 -16.68
C GLU A 45 -16.16 -15.18 -17.78
N GLY A 46 -16.68 -15.31 -19.00
CA GLY A 46 -16.40 -14.39 -20.11
C GLY A 46 -16.96 -12.99 -19.87
N GLU A 47 -18.20 -12.90 -19.37
CA GLU A 47 -18.83 -11.64 -19.00
C GLU A 47 -18.14 -10.97 -17.81
N LEU A 48 -17.76 -11.75 -16.79
CA LEU A 48 -16.93 -11.25 -15.69
C LEU A 48 -15.58 -10.75 -16.24
N MET A 49 -14.90 -11.50 -17.11
CA MET A 49 -13.64 -11.04 -17.71
C MET A 49 -13.77 -9.68 -18.39
N ASN A 50 -14.86 -9.40 -19.11
CA ASN A 50 -15.08 -8.10 -19.74
C ASN A 50 -15.30 -6.96 -18.73
N ILE A 51 -15.88 -7.23 -17.57
CA ILE A 51 -16.02 -6.24 -16.47
C ILE A 51 -14.67 -6.04 -15.73
N TYR A 52 -13.80 -7.05 -15.76
CA TYR A 52 -12.56 -7.10 -14.97
C TYR A 52 -11.26 -6.88 -15.76
N TYR A 53 -11.32 -6.83 -17.09
CA TYR A 53 -10.28 -6.26 -17.95
C TYR A 53 -10.31 -4.74 -17.78
N VAL A 54 -9.51 -4.32 -16.80
CA VAL A 54 -9.03 -2.96 -16.60
C VAL A 54 -8.65 -2.40 -17.97
N ASP A 55 -9.42 -1.41 -18.43
CA ASP A 55 -9.23 -0.61 -19.64
C ASP A 55 -7.74 -0.40 -19.94
N GLU A 56 -7.33 -0.51 -21.20
CA GLU A 56 -5.94 -0.28 -21.64
C GLU A 56 -5.45 1.10 -21.13
N SER A 57 -6.37 2.07 -21.03
CA SER A 57 -6.12 3.38 -20.42
C SER A 57 -5.67 3.31 -18.96
N SER A 58 -6.15 2.35 -18.16
CA SER A 58 -5.84 2.25 -16.74
C SER A 58 -4.45 1.67 -16.47
N LYS A 59 -3.91 0.82 -17.36
CA LYS A 59 -2.49 0.41 -17.30
C LYS A 59 -1.57 1.53 -17.70
N GLU A 60 -1.87 2.19 -18.80
CA GLU A 60 -1.10 3.34 -19.27
C GLU A 60 -1.07 4.44 -18.20
N ARG A 61 -2.21 4.76 -17.58
CA ARG A 61 -2.30 5.70 -16.45
C ARG A 61 -1.43 5.29 -15.27
N ALA A 62 -1.34 4.00 -14.92
CA ALA A 62 -0.49 3.52 -13.84
C ALA A 62 1.01 3.65 -14.17
N THR A 63 1.41 3.35 -15.40
CA THR A 63 2.80 3.52 -15.87
C THR A 63 3.21 4.98 -15.90
N ILE A 64 2.33 5.87 -16.39
CA ILE A 64 2.56 7.31 -16.36
C ILE A 64 2.67 7.79 -14.90
N LEU A 65 1.77 7.38 -14.02
CA LEU A 65 1.82 7.75 -12.60
C LEU A 65 3.14 7.31 -11.95
N SER A 66 3.58 6.07 -12.20
CA SER A 66 4.87 5.58 -11.69
C SER A 66 6.06 6.37 -12.23
N SER A 67 6.02 6.78 -13.50
CA SER A 67 7.10 7.55 -14.12
C SER A 67 7.13 8.99 -13.59
N GLY A 68 5.97 9.60 -13.39
CA GLY A 68 5.83 10.91 -12.77
C GLY A 68 6.31 10.95 -11.32
N ARG A 69 6.03 9.90 -10.52
CA ARG A 69 6.57 9.78 -9.15
C ARG A 69 8.10 9.74 -9.15
N LYS A 70 8.70 8.95 -10.05
CA LYS A 70 10.18 8.87 -10.18
C LYS A 70 10.78 10.23 -10.56
N LYS A 71 10.16 10.93 -11.51
CA LYS A 71 10.56 12.29 -11.91
C LYS A 71 10.43 13.28 -10.75
N PHE A 72 9.30 13.27 -10.03
CA PHE A 72 9.07 14.13 -8.86
C PHE A 72 10.16 13.95 -7.79
N ASN A 73 10.55 12.71 -7.54
CA ASN A 73 11.58 12.41 -6.55
C ASN A 73 12.99 12.89 -6.94
N GLN A 74 13.19 13.24 -8.21
CA GLN A 74 14.43 13.86 -8.72
C GLN A 74 14.28 15.38 -8.79
N ASP A 75 13.19 15.84 -9.39
CA ASP A 75 12.82 17.24 -9.57
C ASP A 75 11.28 17.38 -9.43
N PRO A 76 10.78 18.08 -8.40
CA PRO A 76 9.35 18.17 -8.13
C PRO A 76 8.58 18.82 -9.27
N ASP A 77 9.15 19.88 -9.85
CA ASP A 77 8.52 20.63 -10.93
C ASP A 77 8.44 19.78 -12.20
N GLU A 78 9.52 19.07 -12.56
CA GLU A 78 9.52 18.15 -13.70
C GLU A 78 8.48 17.04 -13.53
N GLY A 79 8.42 16.42 -12.35
CA GLY A 79 7.48 15.35 -12.06
C GLY A 79 6.02 15.78 -12.14
N LEU A 80 5.69 16.93 -11.55
CA LEU A 80 4.33 17.48 -11.59
C LEU A 80 3.95 17.93 -13.00
N ASN A 81 4.85 18.60 -13.72
CA ASN A 81 4.61 19.00 -15.11
C ASN A 81 4.34 17.79 -16.00
N TYR A 82 5.15 16.73 -15.88
CA TYR A 82 4.93 15.48 -16.62
C TYR A 82 3.56 14.86 -16.35
N LEU A 83 3.11 14.83 -15.09
CA LEU A 83 1.80 14.28 -14.72
C LEU A 83 0.64 15.14 -15.23
N VAL A 84 0.81 16.46 -15.24
CA VAL A 84 -0.16 17.42 -15.77
C VAL A 84 -0.30 17.28 -17.28
N GLU A 85 0.81 17.27 -18.02
CA GLU A 85 0.82 17.13 -19.48
C GLU A 85 0.19 15.82 -19.97
N ARG A 86 0.28 14.77 -19.15
CA ARG A 86 -0.29 13.45 -19.44
C ARG A 86 -1.72 13.25 -18.93
N GLY A 87 -2.35 14.29 -18.39
CA GLY A 87 -3.74 14.24 -17.92
C GLY A 87 -3.96 13.31 -16.72
N ILE A 88 -2.91 13.06 -15.93
CA ILE A 88 -3.00 12.33 -14.66
C ILE A 88 -3.35 13.27 -13.51
N LEU A 89 -2.84 14.51 -13.58
CA LEU A 89 -2.99 15.51 -12.54
C LEU A 89 -3.50 16.82 -13.13
N GLU A 90 -4.37 17.52 -12.41
CA GLU A 90 -4.78 18.87 -12.82
C GLU A 90 -3.79 19.90 -12.27
N ARG A 91 -3.53 20.97 -13.05
CA ARG A 91 -2.65 22.06 -12.62
C ARG A 91 -3.38 23.05 -11.70
N THR A 92 -3.92 22.55 -10.59
CA THR A 92 -4.57 23.35 -9.55
C THR A 92 -3.88 23.14 -8.21
N PRO A 93 -3.83 24.16 -7.32
CA PRO A 93 -3.21 24.02 -6.01
C PRO A 93 -3.79 22.86 -5.19
N GLN A 94 -5.11 22.68 -5.25
CA GLN A 94 -5.84 21.62 -4.54
C GLN A 94 -5.48 20.24 -5.08
N SER A 95 -5.50 20.05 -6.41
CA SER A 95 -5.15 18.75 -7.02
C SER A 95 -3.71 18.35 -6.69
N ILE A 96 -2.77 19.30 -6.74
CA ILE A 96 -1.37 19.03 -6.41
C ILE A 96 -1.22 18.76 -4.91
N ALA A 97 -1.82 19.55 -4.03
CA ALA A 97 -1.78 19.31 -2.60
C ALA A 97 -2.30 17.92 -2.23
N GLU A 98 -3.43 17.50 -2.81
CA GLU A 98 -3.99 16.15 -2.60
C GLU A 98 -3.06 15.06 -3.12
N PHE A 99 -2.43 15.27 -4.27
CA PHE A 99 -1.44 14.35 -4.81
C PHE A 99 -0.26 14.18 -3.85
N LEU A 100 0.32 15.29 -3.37
CA LEU A 100 1.45 15.28 -2.44
C LEU A 100 1.09 14.63 -1.10
N TYR A 101 -0.15 14.80 -0.64
CA TYR A 101 -0.60 14.29 0.66
C TYR A 101 -1.02 12.81 0.64
N LYS A 102 -1.70 12.37 -0.43
CA LYS A 102 -2.35 11.05 -0.48
C LYS A 102 -1.56 9.99 -1.26
N VAL A 103 -0.73 10.39 -2.23
CA VAL A 103 -0.10 9.42 -3.14
C VAL A 103 1.21 8.88 -2.54
N GLY A 104 1.27 7.55 -2.39
CA GLY A 104 2.46 6.85 -1.93
C GLY A 104 3.59 6.79 -2.98
N GLY A 105 4.84 6.74 -2.50
CA GLY A 105 6.04 6.65 -3.33
C GLY A 105 6.67 8.00 -3.70
N LEU A 106 6.19 9.10 -3.10
CA LEU A 106 6.82 10.41 -3.19
C LEU A 106 7.84 10.60 -2.07
N SER A 107 8.98 11.18 -2.41
CA SER A 107 10.02 11.53 -1.45
C SER A 107 9.52 12.67 -0.57
N LYS A 108 9.44 12.42 0.74
CA LYS A 108 9.04 13.42 1.74
C LYS A 108 9.98 14.61 1.82
N GLN A 109 11.25 14.41 1.46
CA GLN A 109 12.21 15.50 1.26
C GLN A 109 11.76 16.40 0.10
N MET A 110 11.47 15.81 -1.06
CA MET A 110 11.06 16.56 -2.24
C MET A 110 9.71 17.24 -2.06
N ILE A 111 8.78 16.62 -1.30
CA ILE A 111 7.54 17.28 -0.87
C ILE A 111 7.89 18.56 -0.10
N GLY A 112 8.69 18.45 0.97
CA GLY A 112 9.07 19.59 1.81
C GLY A 112 9.77 20.71 1.05
N GLU A 113 10.68 20.36 0.14
CA GLU A 113 11.39 21.33 -0.72
C GLU A 113 10.43 22.10 -1.64
N TYR A 114 9.44 21.40 -2.22
CA TYR A 114 8.45 21.99 -3.13
C TYR A 114 7.45 22.88 -2.39
N ILE A 115 6.81 22.37 -1.33
CA ILE A 115 5.81 23.16 -0.57
C ILE A 115 6.45 24.30 0.24
N GLY A 116 7.75 24.21 0.54
CA GLY A 116 8.51 25.27 1.20
C GLY A 116 9.00 26.38 0.25
N SER A 117 8.85 26.23 -1.07
CA SER A 117 9.29 27.21 -2.06
C SER A 117 8.61 28.58 -1.88
N ASN A 118 9.25 29.65 -2.38
CA ASN A 118 8.72 31.02 -2.36
C ASN A 118 7.93 31.38 -3.63
N ASP A 119 7.77 30.43 -4.55
CA ASP A 119 6.98 30.65 -5.76
C ASP A 119 5.49 30.85 -5.41
N PRO A 120 4.79 31.82 -6.03
CA PRO A 120 3.39 32.12 -5.73
C PRO A 120 2.43 30.93 -5.87
N PHE A 121 2.69 30.01 -6.79
CA PHE A 121 1.88 28.81 -6.95
C PHE A 121 2.19 27.78 -5.87
N ASN A 122 3.47 27.58 -5.51
CA ASN A 122 3.86 26.73 -4.39
C ASN A 122 3.24 27.20 -3.06
N LEU A 123 3.15 28.52 -2.83
CA LEU A 123 2.50 29.06 -1.63
C LEU A 123 1.00 28.72 -1.57
N GLN A 124 0.31 28.71 -2.71
CA GLN A 124 -1.09 28.27 -2.77
C GLN A 124 -1.22 26.76 -2.56
N VAL A 125 -0.28 25.97 -3.09
CA VAL A 125 -0.22 24.52 -2.84
C VAL A 125 0.00 24.26 -1.36
N LEU A 126 0.92 24.98 -0.70
CA LEU A 126 1.15 24.87 0.74
C LEU A 126 -0.12 25.16 1.53
N GLU A 127 -0.84 26.24 1.19
CA GLU A 127 -2.11 26.56 1.84
C GLU A 127 -3.16 25.45 1.69
N ALA A 128 -3.27 24.87 0.49
CA ALA A 128 -4.16 23.73 0.29
C ALA A 128 -3.68 22.47 1.04
N TYR A 129 -2.37 22.24 1.09
CA TYR A 129 -1.74 21.09 1.73
C TYR A 129 -1.90 21.08 3.25
N VAL A 130 -1.70 22.23 3.91
CA VAL A 130 -1.93 22.33 5.37
C VAL A 130 -3.40 22.01 5.70
N LYS A 131 -4.35 22.47 4.88
CA LYS A 131 -5.79 22.25 5.09
C LYS A 131 -6.23 20.79 4.95
N LEU A 132 -5.42 19.92 4.33
CA LEU A 132 -5.68 18.48 4.27
C LEU A 132 -5.40 17.77 5.60
N HIS A 133 -4.72 18.42 6.54
CA HIS A 133 -4.48 17.89 7.87
C HIS A 133 -5.72 18.12 8.75
N ASP A 134 -6.42 17.05 9.08
CA ASP A 134 -7.51 17.09 10.06
C ASP A 134 -6.93 17.19 11.47
N ILE A 135 -6.64 18.42 11.90
CA ILE A 135 -6.12 18.77 13.22
C ILE A 135 -7.21 19.30 14.14
N SER A 136 -8.47 19.17 13.73
CA SER A 136 -9.62 19.59 14.52
C SER A 136 -9.62 18.84 15.85
N ASN A 137 -9.75 19.56 16.96
CA ASN A 137 -9.71 18.99 18.32
C ASN A 137 -8.36 18.35 18.73
N LEU A 138 -7.28 18.54 17.98
CA LEU A 138 -5.96 18.05 18.40
C LEU A 138 -5.25 19.07 19.28
N PHE A 139 -4.53 18.56 20.26
CA PHE A 139 -3.56 19.35 21.00
C PHE A 139 -2.40 19.77 20.08
N LEU A 140 -1.77 20.92 20.35
CA LEU A 140 -0.71 21.49 19.49
C LEU A 140 0.38 20.47 19.14
N VAL A 141 0.84 19.71 20.13
CA VAL A 141 1.91 18.72 19.93
C VAL A 141 1.46 17.60 19.00
N ASP A 142 0.21 17.15 19.10
CA ASP A 142 -0.32 16.07 18.26
C ASP A 142 -0.56 16.54 16.82
N ALA A 143 -1.07 17.76 16.67
CA ALA A 143 -1.16 18.42 15.36
C ALA A 143 0.21 18.56 14.70
N LEU A 144 1.23 18.98 15.46
CA LEU A 144 2.62 19.07 14.98
C LEU A 144 3.18 17.71 14.58
N ARG A 145 2.93 16.65 15.37
CA ARG A 145 3.35 15.29 15.00
C ARG A 145 2.77 14.87 13.66
N MET A 146 1.48 15.11 13.45
CA MET A 146 0.83 14.75 12.18
C MET A 146 1.40 15.57 11.02
N PHE A 147 1.59 16.88 11.22
CA PHE A 147 2.13 17.78 10.20
C PHE A 147 3.56 17.39 9.80
N LEU A 148 4.46 17.24 10.77
CA LEU A 148 5.86 16.88 10.56
C LEU A 148 6.07 15.43 10.10
N TRP A 149 5.04 14.58 10.19
CA TRP A 149 5.08 13.23 9.61
C TRP A 149 4.86 13.24 8.09
N SER A 150 4.19 14.25 7.55
CA SER A 150 3.75 14.27 6.15
C SER A 150 4.86 14.67 5.17
N PHE A 151 5.90 15.38 5.63
CA PHE A 151 7.05 15.78 4.81
C PHE A 151 8.33 15.88 5.68
N ARG A 152 9.49 16.08 5.06
CA ARG A 152 10.74 16.41 5.76
C ARG A 152 10.97 17.91 5.72
N LEU A 153 11.26 18.51 6.87
CA LEU A 153 11.61 19.93 6.94
C LEU A 153 12.83 20.22 6.04
N PRO A 154 12.76 21.25 5.18
CA PRO A 154 13.90 21.71 4.39
C PRO A 154 15.04 22.21 5.26
N GLY A 155 16.27 22.25 4.71
CA GLY A 155 17.43 22.79 5.43
C GLY A 155 17.46 24.32 5.52
N GLU A 156 16.77 25.02 4.61
CA GLU A 156 16.75 26.48 4.55
C GLU A 156 15.79 27.07 5.59
N SER A 157 16.29 27.94 6.46
CA SER A 157 15.50 28.56 7.55
C SER A 157 14.26 29.31 7.04
N GLN A 158 14.36 29.99 5.89
CA GLN A 158 13.23 30.71 5.29
C GLN A 158 12.11 29.77 4.81
N LYS A 159 12.44 28.55 4.36
CA LYS A 159 11.43 27.55 3.97
C LYS A 159 10.73 27.00 5.20
N ILE A 160 11.50 26.65 6.24
CA ILE A 160 10.95 26.20 7.53
C ILE A 160 9.97 27.24 8.07
N GLU A 161 10.36 28.52 8.06
CA GLU A 161 9.52 29.61 8.54
C GLU A 161 8.16 29.66 7.84
N ARG A 162 8.14 29.57 6.50
CA ARG A 162 6.89 29.55 5.73
C ARG A 162 5.99 28.37 6.10
N LEU A 163 6.57 27.18 6.28
CA LEU A 163 5.84 25.97 6.65
C LEU A 163 5.22 26.10 8.05
N MET A 164 6.01 26.57 9.00
CA MET A 164 5.57 26.74 10.39
C MET A 164 4.54 27.86 10.54
N ALA A 165 4.65 28.95 9.77
CA ALA A 165 3.67 30.02 9.74
C ALA A 165 2.32 29.51 9.22
N LYS A 166 2.32 28.77 8.09
CA LYS A 166 1.07 28.21 7.54
C LYS A 166 0.46 27.12 8.40
N PHE A 167 1.27 26.32 9.09
CA PHE A 167 0.77 25.41 10.10
C PHE A 167 0.07 26.17 11.24
N ALA A 168 0.68 27.24 11.76
CA ALA A 168 0.12 28.01 12.86
C ALA A 168 -1.22 28.68 12.48
N ASP A 169 -1.33 29.23 11.27
CA ASP A 169 -2.57 29.75 10.71
C ASP A 169 -3.68 28.67 10.68
N HIS A 170 -3.35 27.48 10.18
CA HIS A 170 -4.28 26.36 10.08
C HIS A 170 -4.67 25.81 11.46
N PHE A 171 -3.71 25.70 12.38
CA PHE A 171 -3.96 25.26 13.76
C PHE A 171 -4.89 26.22 14.49
N HIS A 172 -4.62 27.53 14.43
CA HIS A 172 -5.45 28.55 15.05
C HIS A 172 -6.89 28.54 14.50
N SER A 173 -7.04 28.51 13.17
CA SER A 173 -8.36 28.47 12.54
C SER A 173 -9.15 27.18 12.82
N SER A 174 -8.46 26.04 12.98
CA SER A 174 -9.08 24.74 13.28
C SER A 174 -9.41 24.57 14.78
N SER A 175 -8.60 25.14 15.68
CA SER A 175 -8.75 25.04 17.14
C SER A 175 -9.73 26.05 17.73
N SER A 176 -10.06 27.12 17.01
CA SER A 176 -11.02 28.18 17.43
C SER A 176 -12.46 27.69 17.66
N SER A 177 -12.77 26.41 17.40
CA SER A 177 -14.11 25.81 17.52
C SER A 177 -14.30 24.95 18.78
N VAL A 178 -13.29 24.83 19.65
CA VAL A 178 -13.28 23.87 20.76
C VAL A 178 -12.88 24.54 22.08
N ASP A 179 -13.70 24.33 23.12
CA ASP A 179 -13.50 24.90 24.45
C ASP A 179 -12.16 24.45 25.09
N GLY A 180 -11.29 25.41 25.38
CA GLY A 180 -10.16 25.26 26.30
C GLY A 180 -8.76 25.07 25.71
N HIS A 181 -8.60 24.98 24.40
CA HIS A 181 -7.29 24.75 23.74
C HIS A 181 -6.97 25.68 22.56
N ALA A 182 -7.80 26.70 22.32
CA ALA A 182 -7.52 27.74 21.33
C ALA A 182 -6.50 28.74 21.87
N PHE A 183 -5.49 29.09 21.07
CA PHE A 183 -4.58 30.19 21.37
C PHE A 183 -5.18 31.51 20.88
N ASP A 184 -4.84 32.62 21.55
CA ASP A 184 -5.38 33.95 21.24
C ASP A 184 -4.97 34.49 19.85
N SER A 185 -3.89 33.95 19.26
CA SER A 185 -3.39 34.37 17.96
C SER A 185 -2.61 33.27 17.23
N PRO A 186 -2.56 33.31 15.88
CA PRO A 186 -1.66 32.47 15.09
C PRO A 186 -0.19 32.61 15.51
N ASP A 187 0.25 33.82 15.88
CA ASP A 187 1.60 34.10 16.37
C ASP A 187 1.94 33.27 17.62
N THR A 188 0.97 33.10 18.52
CA THR A 188 1.15 32.28 19.73
C THR A 188 1.33 30.81 19.37
N ALA A 189 0.51 30.28 18.47
CA ALA A 189 0.64 28.91 17.98
C ALA A 189 1.99 28.70 17.28
N HIS A 190 2.45 29.71 16.53
CA HIS A 190 3.72 29.70 15.82
C HIS A 190 4.93 29.65 16.77
N VAL A 191 4.99 30.57 17.75
CA VAL A 191 6.05 30.61 18.78
C VAL A 191 6.09 29.31 19.59
N LEU A 192 4.94 28.80 20.02
CA LEU A 192 4.86 27.55 20.75
C LEU A 192 5.27 26.35 19.89
N SER A 193 4.99 26.37 18.59
CA SER A 193 5.43 25.30 17.69
C SER A 193 6.95 25.22 17.59
N TYR A 194 7.63 26.37 17.47
CA TYR A 194 9.09 26.41 17.54
C TYR A 194 9.62 25.98 18.90
N SER A 195 8.95 26.39 19.98
CA SER A 195 9.30 25.96 21.33
C SER A 195 9.22 24.43 21.47
N CYS A 196 8.20 23.79 20.88
CA CYS A 196 8.08 22.33 20.81
C CYS A 196 9.25 21.68 20.07
N ILE A 197 9.59 22.18 18.88
CA ILE A 197 10.70 21.66 18.07
C ILE A 197 12.04 21.80 18.82
N MET A 198 12.28 22.98 19.42
CA MET A 198 13.46 23.24 20.24
C MET A 198 13.52 22.29 21.44
N LEU A 199 12.42 22.11 22.16
CA LEU A 199 12.37 21.21 23.31
C LEU A 199 12.67 19.77 22.91
N ASN A 200 12.14 19.30 21.77
CA ASN A 200 12.43 17.97 21.26
C ASN A 200 13.94 17.77 21.05
N THR A 201 14.62 18.73 20.43
CA THR A 201 16.08 18.68 20.27
C THR A 201 16.79 18.68 21.62
N LEU A 202 16.37 19.53 22.57
CA LEU A 202 17.00 19.63 23.89
C LEU A 202 16.85 18.36 24.74
N LEU A 203 15.70 17.68 24.67
CA LEU A 203 15.43 16.49 25.47
C LEU A 203 16.00 15.20 24.85
N HIS A 204 16.01 15.09 23.52
CA HIS A 204 16.23 13.82 22.83
C HIS A 204 17.53 13.74 22.04
N ASN A 205 18.19 14.86 21.74
CA ASN A 205 19.51 14.82 21.08
C ASN A 205 20.59 14.36 22.08
N PRO A 206 21.29 13.23 21.85
CA PRO A 206 22.34 12.74 22.75
C PRO A 206 23.52 13.70 22.95
N ALA A 207 23.74 14.64 22.03
CA ALA A 207 24.79 15.66 22.15
C ALA A 207 24.46 16.73 23.21
N VAL A 208 23.19 16.88 23.58
CA VAL A 208 22.74 17.83 24.61
C VAL A 208 22.88 17.17 25.99
N LYS A 209 23.87 17.64 26.76
CA LYS A 209 24.15 17.10 28.11
C LYS A 209 23.22 17.67 29.19
N ASP A 210 22.87 18.95 29.07
CA ASP A 210 22.03 19.66 30.02
C ASP A 210 20.59 19.73 29.50
N LYS A 211 19.76 18.78 29.96
CA LYS A 211 18.37 18.67 29.55
C LYS A 211 17.51 19.61 30.40
N PRO A 212 16.68 20.47 29.79
CA PRO A 212 15.85 21.40 30.54
C PRO A 212 14.80 20.65 31.38
N THR A 213 14.57 21.10 32.62
CA THR A 213 13.43 20.65 33.44
C THR A 213 12.15 21.35 33.00
N LEU A 214 11.00 20.89 33.53
CA LEU A 214 9.71 21.54 33.31
C LEU A 214 9.74 23.02 33.76
N GLU A 215 10.30 23.32 34.92
CA GLU A 215 10.38 24.69 35.45
C GLU A 215 11.22 25.59 34.52
N ARG A 216 12.32 25.06 34.00
CA ARG A 216 13.14 25.77 33.02
C ARG A 216 12.37 25.99 31.71
N PHE A 217 11.61 25.02 31.24
CA PHE A 217 10.80 25.16 30.03
C PHE A 217 9.65 26.18 30.20
N ILE A 218 9.02 26.22 31.37
CA ILE A 218 8.04 27.27 31.71
C ILE A 218 8.71 28.65 31.68
N ALA A 219 9.91 28.79 32.26
CA ALA A 219 10.66 30.04 32.22
C ALA A 219 11.06 30.46 30.79
N MET A 220 11.39 29.50 29.92
CA MET A 220 11.70 29.75 28.51
C MET A 220 10.49 30.25 27.70
N ASN A 221 9.26 29.91 28.13
CA ASN A 221 8.01 30.34 27.48
C ASN A 221 7.26 31.41 28.29
N LYS A 222 7.96 32.13 29.18
CA LYS A 222 7.36 33.13 30.08
C LYS A 222 6.60 34.22 29.33
N GLU A 223 7.09 34.65 28.18
CA GLU A 223 6.42 35.66 27.35
C GLU A 223 5.06 35.14 26.86
N SER A 224 5.00 33.92 26.35
CA SER A 224 3.73 33.28 25.94
C SER A 224 2.74 33.15 27.10
N VAL A 225 3.23 32.88 28.32
CA VAL A 225 2.39 32.77 29.52
C VAL A 225 1.89 34.13 30.02
N GLN A 226 2.72 35.17 29.94
CA GLN A 226 2.41 36.49 30.49
C GLN A 226 1.66 37.41 29.52
N GLN A 227 1.94 37.28 28.22
CA GLN A 227 1.46 38.22 27.19
C GLN A 227 0.45 37.59 26.23
N ASN A 228 0.46 36.26 26.06
CA ASN A 228 -0.32 35.57 25.04
C ASN A 228 -1.37 34.60 25.61
N GLY A 229 -1.73 34.74 26.89
CA GLY A 229 -2.83 34.00 27.51
C GLY A 229 -2.58 32.50 27.71
N VAL A 230 -1.37 31.99 27.48
CA VAL A 230 -1.07 30.55 27.56
C VAL A 230 -0.96 30.10 29.01
N SER A 231 -1.74 29.10 29.41
CA SER A 231 -1.71 28.59 30.78
C SER A 231 -0.41 27.81 31.09
N VAL A 232 0.01 27.82 32.35
CA VAL A 232 1.18 27.03 32.80
C VAL A 232 0.93 25.54 32.62
N GLU A 233 -0.31 25.08 32.82
CA GLU A 233 -0.71 23.69 32.59
C GLU A 233 -0.52 23.30 31.11
N THR A 234 -0.82 24.19 30.17
CA THR A 234 -0.62 23.95 28.73
C THR A 234 0.86 23.75 28.42
N ILE A 235 1.74 24.61 28.96
CA ILE A 235 3.20 24.46 28.78
C ILE A 235 3.70 23.15 29.41
N ALA A 236 3.16 22.75 30.56
CA ALA A 236 3.48 21.48 31.19
C ALA A 236 3.04 20.27 30.36
N GLN A 237 1.83 20.31 29.79
CA GLN A 237 1.33 19.26 28.89
C GLN A 237 2.18 19.14 27.62
N ILE A 238 2.64 20.27 27.05
CA ILE A 238 3.59 20.28 25.93
C ILE A 238 4.88 19.55 26.34
N TYR A 239 5.46 19.92 27.49
CA TYR A 239 6.69 19.34 27.98
C TYR A 239 6.56 17.83 28.18
N ASP A 240 5.52 17.39 28.89
CA ASP A 240 5.30 15.98 29.20
C ASP A 240 5.07 15.15 27.93
N SER A 241 4.30 15.67 26.96
CA SER A 241 4.05 14.99 25.69
C SER A 241 5.35 14.79 24.90
N ILE A 242 6.18 15.82 24.79
CA ILE A 242 7.45 15.75 24.05
C ILE A 242 8.45 14.88 24.81
N ALA A 243 8.59 15.03 26.13
CA ALA A 243 9.48 14.22 26.95
C ALA A 243 9.14 12.73 26.86
N LYS A 244 7.85 12.39 26.84
CA LYS A 244 7.36 11.01 26.72
C LYS A 244 7.59 10.43 25.32
N GLN A 245 7.37 11.21 24.28
CA GLN A 245 7.47 10.75 22.89
C GLN A 245 8.17 11.81 22.01
N PRO A 246 9.37 11.55 21.48
CA PRO A 246 10.01 12.47 20.54
C PRO A 246 9.20 12.61 19.24
N PHE A 247 9.40 13.70 18.52
CA PHE A 247 8.90 13.80 17.15
C PHE A 247 9.55 12.71 16.30
N LYS A 248 8.71 11.92 15.63
CA LYS A 248 9.17 10.98 14.61
C LYS A 248 9.29 11.73 13.31
N LEU A 249 10.51 11.97 12.88
CA LEU A 249 10.77 12.49 11.54
C LEU A 249 10.80 11.31 10.55
N PRO A 250 10.29 11.48 9.33
CA PRO A 250 10.19 10.38 8.38
C PRO A 250 11.51 9.66 8.07
N ASP A 251 12.65 10.32 8.27
CA ASP A 251 13.97 9.76 7.96
C ASP A 251 14.60 8.89 9.04
N GLU A 252 14.15 9.03 10.30
CA GLU A 252 14.65 8.22 11.42
C GLU A 252 14.10 6.78 11.35
N GLU A 253 12.97 6.58 10.66
CA GLU A 253 12.47 5.26 10.26
C GLU A 253 12.89 4.91 8.83
N SER A 254 12.95 5.80 7.83
CA SER A 254 13.37 5.39 6.47
C SER A 254 14.84 4.95 6.35
N SER A 255 15.71 5.42 7.26
CA SER A 255 17.13 5.01 7.31
C SER A 255 17.36 3.70 8.07
N ARG A 256 16.40 3.21 8.87
CA ARG A 256 16.52 2.00 9.71
C ARG A 256 15.36 1.00 9.61
N SER A 257 14.29 1.38 8.94
CA SER A 257 13.21 0.51 8.50
C SER A 257 13.17 0.65 6.99
N HIS A 258 13.59 -0.42 6.33
CA HIS A 258 13.23 -0.70 4.96
C HIS A 258 11.73 -0.41 4.82
N GLU A 259 11.35 0.68 4.14
CA GLU A 259 10.11 0.61 3.36
C GLU A 259 10.36 -0.58 2.42
N PRO A 260 9.67 -1.72 2.57
CA PRO A 260 10.20 -3.01 2.08
C PRO A 260 10.32 -3.14 0.55
N PHE A 261 9.96 -2.08 -0.17
CA PHE A 261 9.67 -2.07 -1.60
C PHE A 261 10.19 -0.83 -2.34
N ILE A 262 11.01 0.03 -1.71
CA ILE A 262 11.62 1.21 -2.38
C ILE A 262 12.39 0.77 -3.64
N ASP A 263 13.00 -0.43 -3.60
CA ASP A 263 13.74 -1.02 -4.73
C ASP A 263 12.95 -2.18 -5.39
N SER A 264 11.62 -2.10 -5.38
CA SER A 264 10.80 -3.13 -6.05
C SER A 264 11.08 -3.14 -7.56
N THR A 265 11.45 -4.32 -8.07
CA THR A 265 11.80 -4.50 -9.48
C THR A 265 10.56 -4.42 -10.38
N ARG A 266 9.38 -4.79 -9.84
CA ARG A 266 8.09 -4.70 -10.53
C ARG A 266 6.93 -4.68 -9.53
N GLU A 267 5.92 -3.89 -9.82
CA GLU A 267 4.64 -3.89 -9.11
C GLU A 267 3.47 -3.91 -10.09
N GLY A 268 2.31 -4.46 -9.70
CA GLY A 268 1.15 -4.52 -10.58
C GLY A 268 0.07 -5.51 -10.15
N TRP A 269 -1.08 -5.45 -10.79
CA TRP A 269 -2.19 -6.39 -10.53
C TRP A 269 -2.02 -7.71 -11.29
N LEU A 270 -2.15 -8.84 -10.58
CA LEU A 270 -2.31 -10.16 -11.20
C LEU A 270 -3.52 -10.87 -10.61
N TYR A 271 -4.12 -11.76 -11.39
CA TYR A 271 -5.06 -12.75 -10.86
C TYR A 271 -4.31 -13.99 -10.45
N LYS A 272 -4.40 -14.41 -9.18
CA LYS A 272 -3.80 -15.66 -8.72
C LYS A 272 -4.85 -16.74 -8.52
N GLN A 273 -4.50 -17.97 -8.89
CA GLN A 273 -5.32 -19.14 -8.60
C GLN A 273 -5.29 -19.48 -7.10
N SER A 274 -6.34 -20.11 -6.59
CA SER A 274 -6.41 -20.65 -5.23
C SER A 274 -5.72 -22.03 -5.11
N SER A 275 -5.34 -22.42 -3.89
CA SER A 275 -4.41 -23.54 -3.64
C SER A 275 -5.01 -24.95 -3.67
N ASN A 276 -6.34 -25.12 -3.75
CA ASN A 276 -6.97 -26.38 -3.34
C ASN A 276 -7.80 -27.03 -4.44
N GLN A 277 -7.28 -28.13 -5.01
CA GLN A 277 -8.06 -29.16 -5.74
C GLN A 277 -8.64 -30.25 -4.81
N ALA A 278 -8.20 -30.36 -3.55
CA ALA A 278 -8.50 -31.53 -2.72
C ALA A 278 -9.90 -31.56 -2.09
N PHE A 279 -10.65 -30.46 -2.09
CA PHE A 279 -11.96 -30.36 -1.40
C PHE A 279 -13.03 -29.57 -2.17
N VAL A 280 -12.75 -29.14 -3.40
CA VAL A 280 -13.72 -28.41 -4.23
C VAL A 280 -14.08 -29.30 -5.42
N VAL A 281 -15.30 -29.82 -5.42
CA VAL A 281 -15.93 -30.32 -6.65
C VAL A 281 -16.33 -29.08 -7.45
N GLY A 282 -15.41 -28.52 -8.22
CA GLY A 282 -15.63 -27.27 -8.98
C GLY A 282 -14.34 -26.57 -9.41
N PRO A 283 -14.44 -25.55 -10.28
CA PRO A 283 -13.27 -24.82 -10.79
C PRO A 283 -12.56 -24.05 -9.66
N LEU A 284 -11.22 -24.01 -9.74
CA LEU A 284 -10.38 -23.28 -8.79
C LEU A 284 -10.67 -21.77 -8.89
N MET A 285 -10.99 -21.14 -7.75
CA MET A 285 -11.22 -19.70 -7.67
C MET A 285 -9.96 -18.89 -8.02
N TRP A 286 -10.16 -17.76 -8.69
CA TRP A 286 -9.12 -16.77 -9.01
C TRP A 286 -9.37 -15.47 -8.24
N LYS A 287 -8.31 -14.87 -7.72
CA LYS A 287 -8.39 -13.62 -6.94
C LYS A 287 -7.43 -12.58 -7.48
N ARG A 288 -7.93 -11.37 -7.74
CA ARG A 288 -7.12 -10.20 -8.09
C ARG A 288 -6.34 -9.73 -6.87
N ARG A 289 -5.03 -9.56 -6.99
CA ARG A 289 -4.17 -9.07 -5.91
C ARG A 289 -3.14 -8.10 -6.46
N TRP A 290 -2.78 -7.09 -5.67
CA TRP A 290 -1.65 -6.22 -6.00
C TRP A 290 -0.38 -6.95 -5.65
N PHE A 291 0.53 -7.10 -6.61
CA PHE A 291 1.80 -7.80 -6.43
C PHE A 291 2.95 -6.81 -6.42
N ILE A 292 3.92 -7.09 -5.56
CA ILE A 292 5.19 -6.38 -5.51
C ILE A 292 6.30 -7.41 -5.52
N LEU A 293 7.25 -7.26 -6.44
CA LEU A 293 8.46 -8.07 -6.53
C LEU A 293 9.62 -7.28 -5.93
N SER A 294 10.17 -7.77 -4.82
CA SER A 294 11.25 -7.10 -4.09
C SER A 294 12.10 -8.13 -3.35
N GLU A 295 13.41 -7.90 -3.24
CA GLU A 295 14.34 -8.73 -2.46
C GLU A 295 14.20 -10.25 -2.72
N GLY A 296 13.96 -10.63 -3.97
CA GLY A 296 13.75 -12.02 -4.39
C GLY A 296 12.56 -12.74 -3.73
N CYS A 297 11.56 -11.97 -3.32
CA CYS A 297 10.26 -12.43 -2.89
C CYS A 297 9.15 -11.76 -3.71
N LEU A 298 8.07 -12.49 -3.95
CA LEU A 298 6.86 -11.98 -4.58
C LEU A 298 5.77 -11.82 -3.51
N TYR A 299 5.45 -10.59 -3.19
CA TYR A 299 4.46 -10.19 -2.18
C TYR A 299 3.13 -9.93 -2.87
N TYR A 300 2.03 -10.23 -2.19
CA TYR A 300 0.71 -9.86 -2.70
C TYR A 300 -0.21 -9.31 -1.61
N PHE A 301 -1.04 -8.35 -1.99
CA PHE A 301 -1.89 -7.54 -1.12
C PHE A 301 -3.34 -7.57 -1.61
N ASP A 302 -4.29 -7.29 -0.71
CA ASP A 302 -5.70 -7.16 -1.09
C ASP A 302 -5.91 -5.83 -1.88
N SER A 303 -5.18 -4.76 -1.52
CA SER A 303 -5.15 -3.46 -2.19
C SER A 303 -3.74 -2.89 -2.35
N SER A 304 -3.55 -1.93 -3.27
CA SER A 304 -2.26 -1.27 -3.51
C SER A 304 -1.83 -0.29 -2.43
N VAL A 305 -2.73 0.06 -1.50
CA VAL A 305 -2.46 0.96 -0.36
C VAL A 305 -2.21 0.20 0.96
N ASP A 306 -2.32 -1.14 0.93
CA ASP A 306 -2.14 -1.97 2.11
C ASP A 306 -0.67 -2.00 2.53
N ARG A 307 -0.41 -1.80 3.82
CA ARG A 307 0.95 -1.82 4.37
C ARG A 307 1.47 -3.23 4.68
N ALA A 308 0.58 -4.20 4.87
CA ALA A 308 0.94 -5.57 5.24
C ALA A 308 0.56 -6.55 4.13
N PRO A 309 1.47 -7.45 3.69
CA PRO A 309 1.18 -8.39 2.63
C PRO A 309 0.17 -9.46 3.09
N LYS A 310 -0.75 -9.78 2.20
CA LYS A 310 -1.66 -10.93 2.35
C LYS A 310 -0.93 -12.25 2.23
N GLY A 311 0.15 -12.29 1.45
CA GLY A 311 1.09 -13.39 1.46
C GLY A 311 2.38 -13.11 0.73
N ILE A 312 3.32 -14.02 0.94
CA ILE A 312 4.71 -13.89 0.50
C ILE A 312 5.11 -15.20 -0.16
N ILE A 313 5.64 -15.12 -1.37
CA ILE A 313 6.13 -16.25 -2.16
C ILE A 313 7.64 -16.05 -2.35
N PRO A 314 8.49 -16.75 -1.57
CA PRO A 314 9.93 -16.71 -1.78
C PRO A 314 10.29 -17.27 -3.16
N LEU A 315 11.21 -16.62 -3.87
CA LEU A 315 11.64 -17.03 -5.22
C LEU A 315 12.93 -17.86 -5.23
N LYS A 316 13.29 -18.42 -4.07
CA LYS A 316 14.43 -19.34 -3.95
C LYS A 316 14.04 -20.73 -4.45
N ASN A 317 14.88 -21.33 -5.30
CA ASN A 317 14.69 -22.68 -5.86
C ASN A 317 13.39 -22.85 -6.66
N VAL A 318 12.84 -21.77 -7.21
CA VAL A 318 11.69 -21.81 -8.12
C VAL A 318 12.09 -21.38 -9.52
N GLY A 319 11.26 -21.77 -10.50
CA GLY A 319 11.29 -21.26 -11.86
C GLY A 319 9.95 -20.59 -12.19
N VAL A 320 9.95 -19.79 -13.25
CA VAL A 320 8.74 -19.19 -13.82
C VAL A 320 8.64 -19.56 -15.29
N ARG A 321 7.44 -19.89 -15.76
CA ARG A 321 7.17 -20.20 -17.17
C ARG A 321 5.82 -19.67 -17.61
N ARG A 322 5.67 -19.47 -18.92
CA ARG A 322 4.36 -19.25 -19.55
C ARG A 322 3.54 -20.53 -19.51
N VAL A 323 2.24 -20.40 -19.32
CA VAL A 323 1.27 -21.50 -19.44
C VAL A 323 0.24 -21.12 -20.48
N GLU A 324 -0.01 -21.99 -21.45
CA GLU A 324 -1.12 -21.84 -22.38
C GLU A 324 -2.35 -22.53 -21.81
N ALA A 325 -3.48 -21.81 -21.76
CA ALA A 325 -4.77 -22.42 -21.48
C ALA A 325 -5.86 -21.84 -22.39
N PRO A 326 -6.76 -22.68 -22.91
CA PRO A 326 -7.83 -22.23 -23.80
C PRO A 326 -8.76 -21.20 -23.16
N ALA A 327 -9.00 -21.30 -21.85
CA ALA A 327 -9.99 -20.50 -21.13
C ALA A 327 -9.45 -19.17 -20.55
N ARG A 328 -8.13 -19.00 -20.44
CA ARG A 328 -7.52 -17.78 -19.87
C ARG A 328 -6.21 -17.45 -20.58
N PRO A 329 -6.13 -16.32 -21.30
CA PRO A 329 -4.88 -15.90 -21.93
C PRO A 329 -3.88 -15.36 -20.89
N HIS A 330 -2.64 -15.15 -21.33
CA HIS A 330 -1.60 -14.45 -20.56
C HIS A 330 -1.25 -15.07 -19.20
N MET A 331 -1.20 -16.41 -19.11
CA MET A 331 -0.89 -17.09 -17.85
C MET A 331 0.60 -17.38 -17.68
N LEU A 332 1.05 -17.27 -16.42
CA LEU A 332 2.34 -17.73 -15.94
C LEU A 332 2.17 -18.68 -14.75
N GLU A 333 3.18 -19.51 -14.53
CA GLU A 333 3.27 -20.43 -13.41
C GLU A 333 4.63 -20.34 -12.75
N ILE A 334 4.63 -20.15 -11.44
CA ILE A 334 5.81 -20.36 -10.59
C ILE A 334 5.78 -21.80 -10.07
N TYR A 335 6.86 -22.53 -10.30
CA TYR A 335 7.00 -23.95 -9.99
C TYR A 335 8.32 -24.24 -9.27
N ALA A 336 8.34 -25.26 -8.41
CA ALA A 336 9.57 -25.71 -7.77
C ALA A 336 10.51 -26.38 -8.79
N LEU A 337 11.82 -26.12 -8.70
CA LEU A 337 12.80 -26.68 -9.65
C LEU A 337 13.08 -28.18 -9.40
N SER A 338 12.92 -28.63 -8.16
CA SER A 338 13.03 -30.04 -7.79
C SER A 338 11.66 -30.60 -7.40
N PRO A 339 11.34 -31.85 -7.77
CA PRO A 339 10.12 -32.54 -7.29
C PRO A 339 10.04 -32.71 -5.76
N GLU A 340 11.20 -32.67 -5.09
CA GLU A 340 11.30 -32.76 -3.62
C GLU A 340 11.11 -31.40 -2.93
N ASP A 341 11.28 -30.30 -3.67
CA ASP A 341 11.12 -28.94 -3.17
C ASP A 341 9.64 -28.53 -3.16
N LYS A 342 9.21 -27.93 -2.05
CA LYS A 342 7.92 -27.24 -1.95
C LYS A 342 8.15 -25.74 -1.87
N ILE A 343 7.26 -24.98 -2.52
CA ILE A 343 7.28 -23.52 -2.42
C ILE A 343 6.84 -23.12 -1.01
N LYS A 344 7.80 -22.79 -0.14
CA LYS A 344 7.58 -22.39 1.26
C LYS A 344 7.03 -20.98 1.38
N ALA A 345 5.82 -20.77 0.87
CA ALA A 345 5.12 -19.50 0.94
C ALA A 345 4.35 -19.36 2.26
N CYS A 346 3.98 -18.13 2.63
CA CYS A 346 3.08 -17.87 3.75
C CYS A 346 1.93 -16.94 3.34
N LYS A 347 0.83 -17.00 4.09
CA LYS A 347 -0.33 -16.11 3.91
C LYS A 347 -0.98 -15.77 5.25
N THR A 348 -1.50 -14.56 5.38
CA THR A 348 -2.31 -14.14 6.52
C THR A 348 -3.77 -14.53 6.32
N ASP A 349 -4.46 -14.86 7.42
CA ASP A 349 -5.89 -15.16 7.41
C ASP A 349 -6.75 -13.94 7.02
N GLN A 350 -8.07 -14.13 6.88
CA GLN A 350 -8.98 -13.05 6.46
C GLN A 350 -9.02 -11.90 7.46
N LEU A 351 -8.69 -12.15 8.73
CA LEU A 351 -8.66 -11.17 9.81
C LEU A 351 -7.26 -10.54 10.02
N GLY A 352 -6.28 -10.89 9.19
CA GLY A 352 -4.93 -10.31 9.19
C GLY A 352 -4.05 -10.71 10.37
N GLY A 353 -4.52 -11.60 11.27
CA GLY A 353 -3.88 -11.85 12.57
C GLY A 353 -3.04 -13.12 12.65
N ARG A 354 -3.35 -14.16 11.86
CA ARG A 354 -2.59 -15.43 11.86
C ARG A 354 -1.94 -15.73 10.52
N VAL A 355 -0.64 -16.03 10.55
CA VAL A 355 0.15 -16.49 9.40
C VAL A 355 0.00 -18.01 9.27
N SER A 356 -0.26 -18.49 8.06
CA SER A 356 -0.36 -19.90 7.70
C SER A 356 0.55 -20.23 6.52
N GLU A 357 1.08 -21.46 6.47
CA GLU A 357 1.89 -21.93 5.36
C GLU A 357 1.02 -22.09 4.09
N GLY A 358 1.57 -21.64 2.95
CA GLY A 358 0.96 -21.77 1.64
C GLY A 358 0.89 -23.24 1.23
N ARG A 359 -0.27 -23.70 0.76
CA ARG A 359 -0.51 -25.09 0.35
C ARG A 359 -0.32 -25.34 -1.14
N HIS A 360 0.34 -24.40 -1.83
CA HIS A 360 0.51 -24.42 -3.27
C HIS A 360 1.72 -25.26 -3.67
N SER A 361 1.53 -26.27 -4.52
CA SER A 361 2.63 -26.95 -5.23
C SER A 361 3.15 -26.11 -6.40
N ASN A 362 2.28 -25.29 -6.98
CA ASN A 362 2.60 -24.26 -7.97
C ASN A 362 1.69 -23.04 -7.76
N TYR A 363 2.14 -21.88 -8.24
CA TYR A 363 1.36 -20.65 -8.26
C TYR A 363 1.07 -20.26 -9.70
N ARG A 364 -0.18 -20.47 -10.14
CA ARG A 364 -0.67 -19.97 -11.42
C ARG A 364 -1.24 -18.57 -11.28
N MET A 365 -0.84 -17.72 -12.21
CA MET A 365 -1.24 -16.32 -12.29
C MET A 365 -1.61 -15.95 -13.71
N CYS A 366 -2.53 -15.01 -13.86
CA CYS A 366 -2.98 -14.47 -15.14
C CYS A 366 -2.69 -12.96 -15.13
N ALA A 367 -1.88 -12.53 -16.08
CA ALA A 367 -1.57 -11.13 -16.33
C ALA A 367 -2.65 -10.50 -17.21
N ALA A 368 -2.75 -9.18 -17.19
CA ALA A 368 -3.84 -8.52 -17.90
C ALA A 368 -3.57 -8.37 -19.41
N SER A 369 -2.33 -8.53 -19.89
CA SER A 369 -1.98 -8.51 -21.33
C SER A 369 -0.74 -9.36 -21.61
N GLN A 370 -0.46 -9.59 -22.89
CA GLN A 370 0.73 -10.32 -23.33
C GLN A 370 2.03 -9.62 -22.90
N ASP A 371 2.12 -8.29 -23.01
CA ASP A 371 3.29 -7.52 -22.57
C ASP A 371 3.45 -7.54 -21.05
N ASP A 372 2.33 -7.50 -20.32
CA ASP A 372 2.33 -7.58 -18.87
C ASP A 372 2.81 -8.98 -18.42
N LEU A 373 2.35 -10.05 -19.09
CA LEU A 373 2.85 -11.41 -18.88
C LEU A 373 4.37 -11.50 -19.11
N ILE A 374 4.86 -10.98 -20.23
CA ILE A 374 6.29 -11.02 -20.57
C ILE A 374 7.09 -10.30 -19.49
N GLY A 375 6.69 -9.08 -19.14
CA GLY A 375 7.39 -8.30 -18.14
C GLY A 375 7.38 -8.92 -16.74
N TRP A 376 6.30 -9.63 -16.35
CA TRP A 376 6.28 -10.39 -15.09
C TRP A 376 7.19 -11.62 -15.15
N ILE A 377 7.19 -12.37 -16.25
CA ILE A 377 8.08 -13.52 -16.43
C ILE A 377 9.55 -13.09 -16.36
N GLU A 378 9.93 -12.04 -17.07
CA GLU A 378 11.31 -11.53 -17.11
C GLU A 378 11.76 -11.06 -15.72
N ALA A 379 10.95 -10.26 -15.04
CA ALA A 379 11.28 -9.74 -13.71
C ALA A 379 11.42 -10.87 -12.67
N ILE A 380 10.48 -11.82 -12.66
CA ILE A 380 10.53 -12.98 -11.75
C ILE A 380 11.73 -13.87 -12.09
N ALA A 381 12.00 -14.12 -13.38
CA ALA A 381 13.13 -14.95 -13.81
C ALA A 381 14.47 -14.34 -13.39
N ALA A 382 14.64 -13.02 -13.55
CA ALA A 382 15.85 -12.32 -13.11
C ALA A 382 16.08 -12.48 -11.60
N GLN A 383 15.03 -12.34 -10.79
CA GLN A 383 15.11 -12.54 -9.33
C GLN A 383 15.40 -14.01 -8.96
N CYS A 384 14.83 -14.98 -9.69
CA CYS A 384 15.12 -16.40 -9.48
C CYS A 384 16.58 -16.76 -9.80
N GLN A 385 17.19 -16.10 -10.80
CA GLN A 385 18.58 -16.34 -11.21
C GLN A 385 19.58 -15.75 -10.20
N ASN A 386 19.32 -14.55 -9.69
CA ASN A 386 20.16 -13.90 -8.69
C ASN A 386 20.26 -14.68 -7.36
N GLN A 387 19.31 -15.57 -7.08
CA GLN A 387 19.29 -16.41 -5.88
C GLN A 387 19.95 -17.79 -6.05
N ARG A 388 20.53 -18.09 -7.21
CA ARG A 388 21.25 -19.35 -7.50
C ARG A 388 22.76 -19.26 -7.28
N VAL A 389 23.28 -18.07 -6.97
CA VAL A 389 24.71 -17.80 -6.70
C VAL A 389 25.02 -18.04 -5.23
#